data_AF-A0A2A7UAN1-F1
#
_entry.id   AF-A0A2A7UAN1-F1
#
_cell.length_a   1.000
_cell.length_b   1.000
_cell.length_c   1.000
_cell.angle_alpha   90.00
_cell.angle_beta   90.00
_cell.angle_gamma   90.00
#
_symmetry.space_group_name_H-M   'P 1'
#
loop_
_entity.id
_entity.type
_entity.pdbx_description
1 polymer ?
#
loop_
_entity_poly.entity_id
_entity_poly.type
_entity_poly.pdbx_seq_one_letter_code
_entity_poly.pdbx_strand_id
1 'polypeptide(L)'
;MSPAYLSQLRTGRRSNPSPAFLAALAEAMNAPPDYFLYGDAVDGGGDGNSDDGLLGDVRDPKLRGLMRAAAGLSEDSQRLLISLADKLRDAEGRSGGTTAELYP
;
A
#
# COMPACT_ATOMS: atom_id res chain seq x y z
N MET A 1 -19.98 2.05 -20.04
CA MET A 1 -20.05 0.97 -19.03
C MET A 1 -21.25 1.18 -18.11
N SER A 2 -21.87 0.12 -17.58
CA SER A 2 -22.94 0.27 -16.58
C SER A 2 -22.41 0.09 -15.15
N PRO A 3 -22.89 0.87 -14.16
CA PRO A 3 -22.55 0.67 -12.75
C PRO A 3 -22.84 -0.74 -12.23
N ALA A 4 -23.88 -1.38 -12.77
CA ALA A 4 -24.26 -2.75 -12.42
C ALA A 4 -23.18 -3.78 -12.80
N TYR A 5 -22.50 -3.60 -13.93
CA TYR A 5 -21.43 -4.51 -14.39
C TYR A 5 -20.22 -4.49 -13.44
N LEU A 6 -19.80 -3.31 -13.00
CA LEU A 6 -18.71 -3.16 -12.01
C LEU A 6 -19.08 -3.75 -10.65
N SER A 7 -20.33 -3.57 -10.20
CA SER A 7 -20.82 -4.18 -8.96
C SER A 7 -20.79 -5.71 -8.99
N GLN A 8 -21.12 -6.32 -10.13
CA GLN A 8 -21.06 -7.78 -10.32
C GLN A 8 -19.63 -8.31 -10.32
N LEU A 9 -18.67 -7.57 -10.90
CA LEU A 9 -17.25 -7.91 -10.84
C LEU A 9 -16.72 -7.82 -9.40
N ARG A 10 -17.04 -6.72 -8.69
CA ARG A 10 -16.62 -6.50 -7.29
C ARG A 10 -17.14 -7.57 -6.33
N THR A 11 -18.33 -8.11 -6.59
CA THR A 11 -18.97 -9.12 -5.73
C THR A 11 -18.66 -10.55 -6.15
N GLY A 12 -17.82 -10.76 -7.18
CA GLY A 12 -17.49 -12.09 -7.70
C GLY A 12 -18.65 -12.81 -8.41
N ARG A 13 -19.83 -12.16 -8.52
CA ARG A 13 -20.98 -12.69 -9.28
C ARG A 13 -20.67 -12.84 -10.77
N ARG A 14 -19.66 -12.14 -11.26
CA ARG A 14 -19.07 -12.33 -12.58
C ARG A 14 -17.54 -12.31 -12.41
N SER A 15 -16.87 -13.32 -12.94
CA SER A 15 -15.43 -13.55 -12.70
C SER A 15 -14.56 -13.53 -13.95
N ASN A 16 -15.15 -13.38 -15.14
CA ASN A 16 -14.41 -13.40 -16.41
C ASN A 16 -14.66 -12.13 -17.25
N PRO A 17 -14.07 -10.99 -16.87
CA PRO A 17 -14.04 -9.79 -17.72
C PRO A 17 -13.24 -10.02 -19.00
N SER A 18 -13.53 -9.25 -20.06
CA SER A 18 -12.72 -9.31 -21.29
C SER A 18 -11.34 -8.67 -21.09
N PRO A 19 -10.29 -9.14 -21.81
CA PRO A 19 -8.95 -8.53 -21.73
C PRO A 19 -8.93 -7.05 -22.07
N ALA A 20 -9.74 -6.62 -23.05
CA ALA A 20 -9.87 -5.21 -23.41
C ALA A 20 -10.43 -4.35 -22.27
N PHE A 21 -11.31 -4.91 -21.44
CA PHE A 21 -11.82 -4.21 -20.26
C PHE A 21 -10.76 -4.10 -19.16
N LEU A 22 -9.99 -5.15 -18.93
CA LEU A 22 -8.88 -5.13 -17.97
C LEU A 22 -7.79 -4.13 -18.37
N ALA A 23 -7.48 -4.04 -19.67
CA ALA A 23 -6.53 -3.05 -20.20
C ALA A 23 -7.01 -1.61 -19.96
N ALA A 24 -8.29 -1.31 -20.27
CA ALA A 24 -8.86 0.01 -20.02
C ALA A 24 -8.94 0.35 -18.52
N LEU A 25 -9.14 -0.65 -17.66
CA LEU A 25 -9.13 -0.47 -16.20
C LEU A 25 -7.72 -0.20 -15.68
N ALA A 26 -6.70 -0.90 -16.19
CA ALA A 26 -5.30 -0.65 -15.86
C ALA A 26 -4.88 0.78 -16.24
N GLU A 27 -5.28 1.23 -17.43
CA GLU A 27 -5.04 2.61 -17.89
C GLU A 27 -5.74 3.64 -16.97
N ALA A 28 -7.02 3.42 -16.64
CA ALA A 28 -7.77 4.32 -15.76
C ALA A 28 -7.20 4.38 -14.33
N MET A 29 -6.59 3.30 -13.84
CA MET A 29 -5.98 3.22 -12.51
C MET A 29 -4.49 3.52 -12.50
N ASN A 30 -3.90 3.83 -13.66
CA ASN A 30 -2.46 4.03 -13.85
C ASN A 30 -1.63 2.86 -13.29
N ALA A 31 -2.16 1.63 -13.45
CA ALA A 31 -1.54 0.38 -13.04
C ALA A 31 -0.89 -0.32 -14.25
N PRO A 32 0.13 -1.19 -14.04
CA PRO A 32 0.72 -1.99 -15.11
C PRO A 32 -0.34 -2.85 -15.83
N PRO A 33 -0.25 -3.03 -17.16
CA PRO A 33 -1.21 -3.84 -17.93
C PRO A 33 -1.33 -5.29 -17.42
N ASP A 34 -0.21 -5.84 -16.94
CA ASP A 34 -0.12 -7.20 -16.45
C ASP A 34 -0.72 -7.37 -15.04
N TYR A 35 -1.01 -6.28 -14.33
CA TYR A 35 -1.52 -6.30 -12.95
C TYR A 35 -2.80 -7.11 -12.81
N PHE A 36 -3.72 -6.98 -13.77
CA PHE A 36 -5.01 -7.71 -13.75
C PHE A 36 -5.00 -9.01 -14.56
N LEU A 37 -3.99 -9.23 -15.42
CA LEU A 37 -3.93 -10.38 -16.33
C LEU A 37 -3.06 -11.52 -15.80
N TYR A 38 -1.96 -11.16 -15.12
CA TYR A 38 -0.90 -12.07 -14.69
C TYR A 38 -0.38 -11.76 -13.29
N GLY A 39 -0.91 -10.72 -12.62
CA GLY A 39 -0.60 -10.45 -11.22
C GLY A 39 -0.92 -11.67 -10.37
N ASP A 40 0.00 -12.03 -9.48
CA ASP A 40 -0.32 -12.95 -8.39
C ASP A 40 -1.55 -12.39 -7.70
N ALA A 41 -2.55 -13.23 -7.43
CA ALA A 41 -3.72 -12.79 -6.71
C ALA A 41 -3.22 -12.38 -5.33
N VAL A 42 -2.96 -11.09 -5.14
CA VAL A 42 -2.85 -10.51 -3.81
C VAL A 42 -4.16 -10.89 -3.15
N ASP A 43 -4.10 -11.84 -2.22
CA ASP A 43 -5.25 -12.29 -1.46
C ASP A 43 -5.90 -11.02 -0.90
N GLY A 44 -7.00 -10.60 -1.52
CA GLY A 44 -7.83 -9.47 -1.07
C GLY A 44 -8.53 -9.77 0.26
N GLY A 45 -8.07 -10.80 0.99
CA GLY A 45 -8.38 -11.12 2.37
C GLY A 45 -7.24 -10.75 3.34
N GLY A 46 -6.14 -10.18 2.88
CA GLY A 46 -5.19 -9.48 3.75
C GLY A 46 -5.79 -8.13 4.13
N ASP A 47 -5.92 -7.88 5.42
CA ASP A 47 -6.47 -6.66 6.00
C ASP A 47 -6.05 -5.42 5.20
N GLY A 48 -7.00 -4.82 4.48
CA GLY A 48 -6.82 -3.62 3.64
C GLY A 48 -6.43 -2.36 4.42
N ASN A 49 -5.82 -2.53 5.59
CA ASN A 49 -5.38 -1.53 6.53
C ASN A 49 -3.84 -1.44 6.58
N SER A 50 -3.11 -2.48 6.14
CA SER A 50 -1.64 -2.51 6.19
C SER A 50 -0.98 -1.67 5.09
N ASP A 51 -1.52 -1.71 3.87
CA ASP A 51 -0.96 -0.98 2.73
C ASP A 51 -1.57 0.43 2.54
N ASP A 52 -2.82 0.64 2.96
CA ASP A 52 -3.48 1.94 2.81
C ASP A 52 -2.87 3.00 3.76
N GLY A 53 -2.39 2.57 4.93
CA GLY A 53 -1.56 3.38 5.82
C GLY A 53 -0.22 3.77 5.19
N LEU A 54 0.46 2.82 4.54
CA LEU A 54 1.73 3.07 3.84
C LEU A 54 1.54 4.04 2.66
N LEU A 55 0.44 3.92 1.91
CA LEU A 55 0.10 4.84 0.83
C LEU A 55 -0.29 6.23 1.34
N GLY A 56 -0.94 6.32 2.49
CA GLY A 56 -1.24 7.57 3.20
C GLY A 56 0.04 8.29 3.64
N ASP A 57 0.99 7.55 4.23
CA ASP A 57 2.28 8.06 4.70
C ASP A 57 3.15 8.61 3.55
N VAL A 58 3.12 7.95 2.38
CA VAL A 58 3.81 8.44 1.18
C VAL A 58 3.18 9.71 0.60
N ARG A 59 1.95 10.07 0.97
CA ARG A 59 1.31 11.32 0.53
C ARG A 59 1.65 12.53 1.42
N ASP A 60 2.13 12.33 2.64
CA ASP A 60 2.55 13.44 3.51
C ASP A 60 3.82 14.12 2.95
N PRO A 61 3.78 15.43 2.63
CA PRO A 61 4.94 16.17 2.13
C PRO A 61 6.14 16.16 3.09
N LYS A 62 5.93 16.07 4.40
CA LYS A 62 7.00 16.00 5.41
C LYS A 62 7.69 14.63 5.38
N LEU A 63 6.93 13.55 5.29
CA LEU A 63 7.49 12.20 5.15
C LEU A 63 8.24 12.02 3.83
N ARG A 64 7.74 12.61 2.72
CA ARG A 64 8.49 12.69 1.45
C ARG A 64 9.81 13.42 1.58
N GLY A 65 9.86 14.51 2.36
CA GLY A 65 11.09 15.24 2.65
C GLY A 65 12.11 14.35 3.38
N LEU A 66 11.66 13.62 4.39
CA LEU A 66 12.50 12.69 5.15
C LEU A 66 13.02 11.54 4.27
N MET A 67 12.16 10.94 3.44
CA MET A 67 12.54 9.91 2.48
C MET A 67 13.60 10.40 1.49
N ARG A 68 13.45 11.61 0.94
CA ARG A 68 14.45 12.20 0.05
C ARG A 68 15.78 12.48 0.74
N ALA A 69 15.75 12.90 2.01
CA ALA A 69 16.96 13.14 2.78
C ALA A 69 17.69 11.84 3.16
N ALA A 70 16.94 10.76 3.41
CA ALA A 70 17.50 9.44 3.70
C ALA A 70 18.00 8.72 2.44
N ALA A 71 17.43 9.03 1.27
CA ALA A 71 17.82 8.45 -0.01
C ALA A 71 19.26 8.82 -0.37
N GLY A 72 20.15 7.83 -0.38
CA GLY A 72 21.58 7.99 -0.68
C GLY A 72 22.50 7.92 0.54
N LEU A 73 21.94 7.82 1.76
CA LEU A 73 22.72 7.49 2.95
C LEU A 73 23.13 6.02 2.96
N SER A 74 24.22 5.68 3.66
CA SER A 74 24.58 4.29 3.92
C SER A 74 23.51 3.58 4.75
N GLU A 75 23.46 2.25 4.65
CA GLU A 75 22.50 1.43 5.41
C GLU A 75 22.60 1.67 6.92
N ASP A 76 23.82 1.76 7.46
CA ASP A 76 24.05 2.07 8.88
C ASP A 76 23.48 3.44 9.27
N SER A 77 23.61 4.44 8.40
CA SER A 77 23.07 5.78 8.64
C SER A 77 21.54 5.79 8.59
N GLN A 78 20.95 5.01 7.68
CA GLN A 78 19.50 4.83 7.61
C GLN A 78 18.97 4.13 8.87
N ARG A 79 19.67 3.09 9.38
CA ARG A 79 19.32 2.42 10.65
C ARG A 79 19.35 3.38 11.84
N LEU A 80 20.34 4.28 11.90
CA LEU A 80 20.41 5.31 12.94
C LEU A 80 19.22 6.26 12.90
N LEU A 81 18.78 6.68 11.71
CA LEU A 81 17.58 7.52 11.55
C LEU A 81 16.31 6.81 12.01
N ILE A 82 16.17 5.51 11.72
CA ILE A 82 15.05 4.70 12.21
C ILE A 82 15.06 4.65 13.75
N SER A 83 16.21 4.33 14.35
CA SER A 83 16.34 4.30 15.82
C SER A 83 16.05 5.64 16.48
N LEU A 84 16.38 6.76 15.81
CA LEU A 84 16.04 8.10 16.30
C LEU A 84 14.53 8.34 16.25
N ALA A 85 13.87 7.95 15.16
CA ALA A 85 12.41 8.06 15.02
C ALA A 85 11.68 7.25 16.10
N ASP A 86 12.18 6.06 16.44
CA ASP A 86 11.62 5.24 17.51
C ASP A 86 11.73 5.93 18.88
N LYS A 87 12.92 6.48 19.21
CA LYS A 87 13.10 7.25 20.45
C LYS A 87 12.19 8.47 20.53
N LEU A 88 11.94 9.15 19.42
CA LEU A 88 11.01 10.28 19.37
C LEU A 88 9.58 9.81 19.60
N ARG A 89 9.19 8.68 19.01
CA ARG A 89 7.87 8.08 19.24
C ARG A 89 7.64 7.74 20.71
N ASP A 90 8.65 7.19 21.37
CA ASP A 90 8.62 6.90 22.81
C ASP A 90 8.49 8.19 23.63
N ALA A 91 9.27 9.22 23.31
CA ALA A 91 9.24 10.51 23.99
C ALA A 91 7.88 11.23 23.84
N GLU A 92 7.19 11.01 22.72
CA GLU A 92 5.84 11.54 22.46
C GLU A 92 4.71 10.69 23.06
N GLY A 93 5.03 9.58 23.74
CA GLY A 93 4.02 8.66 24.27
C GLY A 93 3.25 7.92 23.17
N ARG A 94 3.82 7.81 21.97
CA ARG A 94 3.25 7.13 20.80
C ARG A 94 3.77 5.69 20.64
N SER A 95 4.47 5.18 21.63
CA SER A 95 4.98 3.80 21.70
C SER A 95 3.81 2.83 21.94
N GLY A 96 3.13 2.41 20.87
CA GLY A 96 1.98 1.51 21.01
C GLY A 96 1.14 1.31 19.76
N GLY A 97 1.77 1.19 18.59
CA GLY A 97 1.06 0.83 17.37
C GLY A 97 1.99 0.09 16.44
N THR A 98 1.61 -1.14 16.13
CA THR A 98 2.29 -2.09 15.22
C THR A 98 3.26 -3.04 15.92
N THR A 99 2.92 -4.34 15.84
CA THR A 99 3.71 -5.53 16.22
C THR A 99 3.81 -5.97 17.70
N ALA A 100 2.71 -5.96 18.46
CA ALA A 100 2.65 -6.78 19.70
C ALA A 100 1.28 -7.44 20.02
N GLU A 101 0.23 -7.25 19.23
CA GLU A 101 -1.09 -7.87 19.49
C GLU A 101 -1.53 -8.93 18.47
N LEU A 102 -0.59 -9.46 17.67
CA LEU A 102 -0.88 -10.54 16.72
C LEU A 102 0.08 -11.72 16.91
N TYR A 103 -0.03 -12.40 18.05
CA TYR A 103 0.03 -13.86 18.09
C TYR A 103 -0.67 -14.36 19.37
N PRO A 104 -1.54 -15.39 19.28
CA PRO A 104 -2.38 -15.88 20.38
C PRO A 104 -1.63 -16.53 21.54
#